data_AF-A0A5J4QAR3-F1
#
_entry.id   AF-A0A5J4QAR3-F1
#
_cell.length_a   1.000
_cell.length_b   1.000
_cell.length_c   1.000
_cell.angle_alpha   90.00
_cell.angle_beta   90.00
_cell.angle_gamma   90.00
#
_symmetry.space_group_name_H-M   'P 1'
#
loop_
_entity.id
_entity.type
_entity.pdbx_description
1 polymer ?
#
loop_
_entity_poly.entity_id
_entity_poly.type
_entity_poly.pdbx_seq_one_letter_code
_entity_poly.pdbx_strand_id
1 'polypeptide(L)'
;MERDKQQTEPNVLKSFAHLLGTELKNRRIEIPEKLGKGYCAGFVFNEHIRMLVFNYELNEDLVVKNPDINVPMKRILFKFQNIIPKTETLQAGKQLKPIPSVLIGSRVNTDAIIPIDTNNTAINIEVDTNYLNGLVDLSEKSPVLQSLLQNTQPLLFEQMIYPSLQKIVDEIMEEIITESVDETFELFFLRIKAEELVCRL
;
A
#
# COMPACT_ATOMS: atom_id res chain seq x y z
N MET A 1 -19.44 14.51 -24.05
CA MET A 1 -18.72 13.44 -23.35
C MET A 1 -17.99 14.07 -22.19
N GLU A 2 -18.60 14.01 -21.00
CA GLU A 2 -17.83 14.20 -19.77
C GLU A 2 -16.74 13.11 -19.80
N ARG A 3 -15.47 13.52 -19.80
CA ARG A 3 -14.38 12.57 -19.55
C ARG A 3 -14.64 12.08 -18.13
N ASP A 4 -14.97 10.80 -17.97
CA ASP A 4 -14.94 10.14 -16.67
C ASP A 4 -13.61 10.53 -16.02
N LYS A 5 -13.67 11.37 -14.98
CA LYS A 5 -12.47 11.73 -14.23
C LYS A 5 -11.99 10.42 -13.62
N GLN A 6 -10.85 9.94 -14.10
CA GLN A 6 -10.22 8.73 -13.59
C GLN A 6 -10.13 8.87 -12.07
N GLN A 7 -10.73 7.92 -11.34
CA GLN A 7 -10.75 7.98 -9.88
C GLN A 7 -9.33 7.74 -9.37
N THR A 8 -8.74 8.74 -8.71
CA THR A 8 -7.36 8.70 -8.20
C THR A 8 -7.28 8.30 -6.72
N GLU A 9 -8.43 8.10 -6.08
CA GLU A 9 -8.59 7.80 -4.66
C GLU A 9 -9.15 6.38 -4.44
N PRO A 10 -8.53 5.55 -3.59
CA PRO A 10 -9.05 4.21 -3.30
C PRO A 10 -10.41 4.23 -2.57
N ASN A 11 -11.35 3.38 -2.98
CA ASN A 11 -12.66 3.25 -2.33
C ASN A 11 -12.55 2.83 -0.86
N VAL A 12 -11.57 1.99 -0.53
CA VAL A 12 -11.31 1.56 0.85
C VAL A 12 -10.92 2.75 1.73
N LEU A 13 -10.17 3.72 1.18
CA LEU A 13 -9.77 4.92 1.91
C LEU A 13 -10.96 5.85 2.15
N LYS A 14 -11.85 5.99 1.16
CA LYS A 14 -13.12 6.72 1.32
C LYS A 14 -14.01 6.10 2.39
N SER A 15 -14.10 4.77 2.38
CA SER A 15 -14.88 4.01 3.37
C SER A 15 -14.29 4.18 4.78
N PHE A 16 -12.97 4.19 4.88
CA PHE A 16 -12.28 4.42 6.15
C PHE A 16 -12.45 5.86 6.64
N ALA A 17 -12.37 6.86 5.75
CA ALA A 17 -12.63 8.26 6.08
C ALA A 17 -14.03 8.43 6.70
N HIS A 18 -15.05 7.82 6.07
CA HIS A 18 -16.42 7.83 6.57
C HIS A 18 -16.55 7.19 7.96
N LEU A 19 -15.86 6.05 8.20
CA LEU A 19 -15.86 5.38 9.49
C LEU A 19 -15.24 6.24 10.60
N LEU A 20 -14.15 6.95 10.30
CA LEU A 20 -13.49 7.84 11.25
C LEU A 20 -14.25 9.16 11.48
N GLY A 21 -15.21 9.48 10.61
CA GLY A 21 -15.87 10.79 10.57
C GLY A 21 -14.90 11.91 10.17
N THR A 22 -13.97 11.62 9.25
CA THR A 22 -12.98 12.56 8.71
C THR A 22 -13.15 12.72 7.20
N GLU A 23 -12.48 13.72 6.63
CA GLU A 23 -12.51 14.03 5.20
C GLU A 23 -11.25 13.51 4.51
N LEU A 24 -11.42 12.96 3.31
CA LEU A 24 -10.33 12.66 2.40
C LEU A 24 -9.92 13.94 1.67
N LYS A 25 -8.70 14.42 1.92
CA LYS A 25 -8.13 15.64 1.32
C LYS A 25 -6.82 15.27 0.65
N ASN A 26 -6.64 15.65 -0.61
CA ASN A 26 -5.43 15.35 -1.36
C ASN A 26 -5.00 13.88 -1.24
N ARG A 27 -5.96 12.94 -1.41
CA ARG A 27 -5.71 11.49 -1.29
C ARG A 27 -5.22 11.03 0.10
N ARG A 28 -5.36 11.86 1.14
CA ARG A 28 -4.91 11.61 2.50
C ARG A 28 -6.02 11.86 3.52
N ILE A 29 -6.04 11.04 4.57
CA ILE A 29 -6.87 11.24 5.76
C ILE A 29 -5.97 11.39 6.98
N GLU A 30 -6.33 12.32 7.85
CA GLU A 30 -5.75 12.42 9.19
C GLU A 30 -6.63 11.66 10.17
N ILE A 31 -6.00 10.86 11.04
CA ILE A 31 -6.69 10.15 12.10
C ILE A 31 -7.11 11.17 13.16
N PRO A 32 -8.42 11.26 13.49
CA PRO A 32 -8.88 12.18 14.53
C PRO A 32 -8.26 11.85 15.89
N GLU A 33 -7.83 12.86 16.64
CA GLU A 33 -7.16 12.71 17.95
C GLU A 33 -7.91 11.80 18.93
N LYS A 34 -9.25 11.87 18.91
CA LYS A 34 -10.13 11.02 19.74
C LYS A 34 -10.02 9.52 19.43
N LEU A 35 -9.61 9.16 18.22
CA LEU A 35 -9.49 7.79 17.73
C LEU A 35 -8.03 7.32 17.64
N GLY A 36 -7.06 8.24 17.71
CA GLY A 36 -5.65 7.92 17.55
C GLY A 36 -4.83 9.09 17.02
N LYS A 37 -3.79 8.80 16.24
CA LYS A 37 -2.93 9.79 15.59
C LYS A 37 -2.32 9.24 14.30
N GLY A 38 -1.79 10.14 13.47
CA GLY A 38 -1.16 9.80 12.20
C GLY A 38 -2.13 9.88 11.04
N TYR A 39 -1.81 9.22 9.93
CA TYR A 39 -2.52 9.38 8.67
C TYR A 39 -2.58 8.10 7.84
N CYS A 40 -3.44 8.13 6.83
CA CYS A 40 -3.42 7.18 5.73
C CYS A 40 -3.52 7.93 4.40
N ALA A 41 -2.72 7.54 3.41
CA ALA A 41 -2.77 8.10 2.06
C ALA A 41 -3.02 6.99 1.03
N GLY A 42 -3.65 7.32 -0.09
CA GLY A 42 -4.04 6.32 -1.08
C GLY A 42 -4.12 6.86 -2.50
N PHE A 43 -3.46 6.15 -3.40
CA PHE A 43 -3.27 6.56 -4.79
C PHE A 43 -3.74 5.45 -5.72
N VAL A 44 -4.72 5.74 -6.57
CA VAL A 44 -5.07 4.90 -7.72
C VAL A 44 -4.39 5.51 -8.94
N PHE A 45 -3.36 4.85 -9.44
CA PHE A 45 -2.56 5.39 -10.55
C PHE A 45 -3.21 5.11 -11.91
N ASN A 46 -3.83 3.94 -12.04
CA ASN A 46 -4.68 3.53 -13.16
C ASN A 46 -5.51 2.29 -12.71
N GLU A 47 -6.20 1.63 -13.64
CA GLU A 47 -6.98 0.43 -13.39
C GLU A 47 -6.16 -0.78 -12.90
N HIS A 48 -4.84 -0.77 -13.13
CA HIS A 48 -3.94 -1.89 -12.87
C HIS A 48 -3.11 -1.77 -11.60
N ILE A 49 -2.76 -0.56 -11.14
CA ILE A 49 -1.88 -0.36 -9.99
C ILE A 49 -2.41 0.72 -9.04
N ARG A 50 -2.40 0.42 -7.74
CA ARG A 50 -2.69 1.35 -6.66
C ARG A 50 -1.72 1.19 -5.49
N MET A 51 -1.58 2.24 -4.70
CA MET A 51 -0.76 2.28 -3.50
C MET A 51 -1.56 2.84 -2.32
N LEU A 52 -1.41 2.23 -1.15
CA LEU A 52 -1.94 2.71 0.12
C LEU A 52 -0.77 2.83 1.10
N VAL A 53 -0.67 3.96 1.78
CA VAL A 53 0.33 4.23 2.81
C VAL A 53 -0.40 4.35 4.14
N PHE A 54 0.03 3.56 5.11
CA PHE A 54 -0.48 3.55 6.47
C PHE A 54 0.63 4.03 7.39
N ASN A 55 0.36 5.09 8.14
CA ASN A 55 1.25 5.58 9.17
C ASN A 55 0.42 6.15 10.32
N TYR A 56 -0.18 5.24 11.10
CA TYR A 56 -1.09 5.63 12.17
C TYR A 56 -1.01 4.71 13.40
N GLU A 57 -1.50 5.23 14.52
CA GLU A 57 -1.82 4.49 15.74
C GLU A 57 -3.26 4.81 16.13
N LEU A 58 -4.13 3.80 16.22
CA LEU A 58 -5.52 3.89 16.68
C LEU A 58 -5.64 3.40 18.12
N ASN A 59 -6.64 3.91 18.82
CA ASN A 59 -6.96 3.54 20.20
C ASN A 59 -7.66 2.17 20.29
N GLU A 60 -8.32 1.73 19.22
CA GLU A 60 -9.07 0.48 19.13
C GLU A 60 -9.02 -0.10 17.72
N ASP A 61 -9.21 -1.42 17.60
CA ASP A 61 -9.27 -2.08 16.30
C ASP A 61 -10.59 -1.71 15.60
N LEU A 62 -10.49 -1.44 14.29
CA LEU A 62 -11.63 -1.07 13.47
C LEU A 62 -11.85 -2.10 12.36
N VAL A 63 -13.08 -2.13 11.83
CA VAL A 63 -13.43 -2.99 10.70
C VAL A 63 -14.12 -2.14 9.64
N VAL A 64 -13.57 -2.17 8.42
CA VAL A 64 -14.16 -1.49 7.26
C VAL A 64 -14.76 -2.52 6.33
N LYS A 65 -15.96 -2.25 5.80
CA LYS A 65 -16.54 -3.07 4.74
C LYS A 65 -15.66 -3.00 3.50
N ASN A 66 -15.35 -4.14 2.88
CA ASN A 66 -14.58 -4.16 1.64
C ASN A 66 -15.44 -3.61 0.49
N PRO A 67 -15.13 -2.41 -0.05
CA PRO A 67 -15.91 -1.85 -1.15
C PRO A 67 -15.66 -2.58 -2.47
N ASP A 68 -14.60 -3.40 -2.57
CA ASP A 68 -14.16 -4.05 -3.79
C ASP A 68 -14.48 -5.57 -3.81
N ILE A 69 -15.37 -6.05 -2.94
CA ILE A 69 -15.70 -7.49 -2.75
C ILE A 69 -16.18 -8.20 -4.04
N ASN A 70 -16.76 -7.47 -4.98
CA ASN A 70 -17.31 -8.00 -6.23
C ASN A 70 -16.54 -7.55 -7.47
N VAL A 71 -15.35 -6.98 -7.31
CA VAL A 71 -14.49 -6.63 -8.44
C VAL A 71 -13.61 -7.85 -8.73
N PRO A 72 -13.84 -8.60 -9.83
CA PRO A 72 -13.02 -9.74 -10.19
C PRO A 72 -11.67 -9.25 -10.71
N MET A 73 -10.81 -8.80 -9.80
CA MET A 73 -9.45 -8.36 -10.10
C MET A 73 -8.47 -9.28 -9.39
N LYS A 74 -7.70 -10.02 -10.18
CA LYS A 74 -6.57 -10.80 -9.70
C LYS A 74 -5.41 -9.85 -9.44
N ARG A 75 -5.30 -9.36 -8.20
CA ARG A 75 -4.22 -8.48 -7.77
C ARG A 75 -3.23 -9.20 -6.86
N ILE A 76 -1.96 -8.88 -7.04
CA ILE A 76 -0.89 -9.22 -6.11
C ILE A 76 -0.72 -8.04 -5.16
N LEU A 77 -0.77 -8.31 -3.86
CA LEU A 77 -0.43 -7.37 -2.81
C LEU A 77 1.06 -7.51 -2.49
N PHE A 78 1.74 -6.37 -2.48
CA PHE A 78 3.06 -6.18 -1.90
C PHE A 78 2.90 -5.27 -0.67
N LYS A 79 2.92 -5.84 0.53
CA LYS A 79 2.85 -5.11 1.80
C LYS A 79 4.25 -4.95 2.34
N PHE A 80 4.82 -3.76 2.17
CA PHE A 80 6.08 -3.36 2.78
C PHE A 80 5.83 -2.95 4.22
N GLN A 81 6.54 -3.57 5.16
CA GLN A 81 6.36 -3.39 6.59
C GLN A 81 7.69 -3.16 7.29
N ASN A 82 7.64 -2.47 8.43
CA ASN A 82 8.83 -2.04 9.17
C ASN A 82 9.77 -1.12 8.36
N ILE A 83 9.23 -0.44 7.34
CA ILE A 83 9.98 0.41 6.40
C ILE A 83 9.99 1.89 6.77
N ILE A 84 9.15 2.33 7.72
CA ILE A 84 9.14 3.72 8.18
C ILE A 84 9.82 3.74 9.55
N PRO A 85 10.93 4.47 9.72
CA PRO A 85 11.59 4.57 11.01
C PRO A 85 10.65 5.22 12.03
N LYS A 86 10.28 4.49 13.09
CA LYS A 86 9.65 5.11 14.24
C LYS A 86 10.69 5.97 14.93
N THR A 87 10.40 7.26 15.12
CA THR A 87 11.14 8.13 16.04
C THR A 87 10.83 7.71 17.48
N GLU A 88 11.30 6.54 17.89
CA GLU A 88 11.31 6.17 19.29
C GLU A 88 12.47 6.91 19.95
N THR A 89 12.14 7.78 20.90
CA THR A 89 13.07 8.18 21.96
C THR A 89 13.65 6.90 22.55
N LEU A 90 14.97 6.75 22.44
CA LEU A 90 15.75 5.64 22.96
C LEU A 90 15.53 5.52 24.48
N GLN A 91 14.45 4.88 24.91
CA GLN A 91 14.38 4.34 26.26
C GLN A 91 15.33 3.15 26.28
N ALA A 92 16.32 3.26 27.16
CA ALA A 92 17.40 2.30 27.32
C ALA A 92 16.85 0.91 27.67
N GLY A 93 16.69 0.06 26.65
CA GLY A 93 16.28 -1.32 26.80
C GLY A 93 16.09 -1.96 25.43
N LYS A 94 17.13 -2.62 24.93
CA LYS A 94 17.21 -3.46 23.71
C LYS A 94 15.84 -3.81 23.08
N GLN A 95 15.23 -2.90 22.33
CA GLN A 95 14.26 -3.29 21.32
C GLN A 95 15.04 -3.51 20.02
N LEU A 96 15.07 -4.76 19.57
CA LEU A 96 15.56 -5.10 18.24
C LEU A 96 14.72 -4.31 17.24
N LYS A 97 15.35 -3.41 16.47
CA LYS A 97 14.65 -2.72 15.39
C LYS A 97 14.05 -3.79 14.47
N PRO A 98 12.74 -3.73 14.20
CA PRO A 98 12.12 -4.72 13.33
C PRO A 98 12.76 -4.62 11.94
N ILE A 99 13.02 -5.77 11.32
CA ILE A 99 13.71 -5.84 10.03
C ILE A 99 12.72 -5.43 8.94
N PRO A 100 13.07 -4.47 8.07
CA PRO A 100 12.28 -4.14 6.89
C PRO A 100 12.02 -5.37 6.03
N SER A 101 10.76 -5.61 5.71
CA SER A 101 10.34 -6.76 4.91
C SER A 101 9.17 -6.42 3.99
N VAL A 102 8.96 -7.28 2.99
CA VAL A 102 7.79 -7.23 2.12
C VAL A 102 7.07 -8.57 2.18
N LEU A 103 5.78 -8.49 2.48
CA LEU A 103 4.84 -9.59 2.41
C LEU A 103 4.16 -9.56 1.04
N ILE A 104 4.32 -10.62 0.27
CA ILE A 104 3.79 -10.74 -1.08
C ILE A 104 2.71 -11.82 -1.07
N GLY A 105 1.53 -11.47 -1.56
CA GLY A 105 0.46 -12.44 -1.66
C GLY A 105 -0.58 -12.15 -2.71
N SER A 106 -1.16 -13.19 -3.25
CA SER A 106 -2.31 -13.10 -4.15
C SER A 106 -3.56 -12.77 -3.34
N ARG A 107 -4.18 -11.61 -3.58
CA ARG A 107 -5.50 -11.34 -3.00
C ARG A 107 -6.56 -12.04 -3.83
N VAL A 108 -7.31 -12.93 -3.20
CA VAL A 108 -8.66 -13.28 -3.66
C VAL A 108 -9.57 -12.33 -2.88
N ASN A 109 -10.21 -11.36 -3.54
CA ASN A 109 -11.13 -10.42 -2.88
C ASN A 109 -12.42 -11.14 -2.44
N THR A 110 -12.32 -12.08 -1.51
CA THR A 110 -13.46 -12.84 -0.98
C THR A 110 -14.00 -12.29 0.32
N ASP A 111 -13.19 -11.48 1.01
CA ASP A 111 -13.53 -11.03 2.36
C ASP A 111 -14.41 -9.77 2.29
N ALA A 112 -15.58 -9.85 2.91
CA ALA A 112 -16.52 -8.74 3.00
C ALA A 112 -16.06 -7.60 3.91
N ILE A 113 -15.01 -7.85 4.70
CA ILE A 113 -14.48 -6.95 5.70
C ILE A 113 -12.96 -6.89 5.61
N ILE A 114 -12.41 -5.70 5.90
CA ILE A 114 -10.98 -5.43 5.99
C ILE A 114 -10.71 -5.05 7.44
N PRO A 115 -9.95 -5.88 8.20
CA PRO A 115 -9.53 -5.51 9.54
C PRO A 115 -8.54 -4.34 9.46
N ILE A 116 -8.67 -3.41 10.39
CA ILE A 116 -7.79 -2.25 10.54
C ILE A 116 -7.17 -2.35 11.93
N ASP A 117 -5.92 -2.82 11.95
CA ASP A 117 -5.15 -3.01 13.17
C ASP A 117 -4.84 -1.67 13.83
N THR A 118 -4.75 -1.67 15.17
CA THR A 118 -4.38 -0.49 15.98
C THR A 118 -3.08 0.19 15.58
N ASN A 119 -2.05 -0.55 15.17
CA ASN A 119 -0.76 0.04 14.78
C ASN A 119 -0.40 -0.42 13.37
N ASN A 120 -0.44 0.50 12.41
CA ASN A 120 -0.12 0.15 11.03
C ASN A 120 0.83 1.16 10.42
N THR A 121 2.01 0.65 10.09
CA THR A 121 3.09 1.36 9.46
C THR A 121 3.55 0.54 8.27
N ALA A 122 2.95 0.78 7.11
CA ALA A 122 3.14 -0.04 5.94
C ALA A 122 2.85 0.72 4.64
N ILE A 123 3.46 0.27 3.56
CA ILE A 123 3.06 0.63 2.19
C ILE A 123 2.51 -0.62 1.54
N ASN A 124 1.25 -0.58 1.13
CA ASN A 124 0.61 -1.63 0.34
C ASN A 124 0.57 -1.19 -1.12
N ILE A 125 1.19 -1.97 -2.00
CA ILE A 125 1.05 -1.82 -3.45
C ILE A 125 0.24 -3.00 -3.96
N GLU A 126 -0.80 -2.71 -4.73
CA GLU A 126 -1.61 -3.74 -5.37
C GLU A 126 -1.50 -3.62 -6.88
N VAL A 127 -1.10 -4.71 -7.52
CA VAL A 127 -0.82 -4.77 -8.96
C VAL A 127 -1.66 -5.86 -9.61
N ASP A 128 -2.33 -5.53 -10.71
CA ASP A 128 -3.02 -6.50 -11.56
C ASP A 128 -2.03 -7.51 -12.15
N THR A 129 -2.40 -8.79 -12.08
CA THR A 129 -1.55 -9.89 -12.57
C THR A 129 -1.27 -9.81 -14.06
N ASN A 130 -2.23 -9.37 -14.91
CA ASN A 130 -1.99 -9.24 -16.35
C ASN A 130 -1.05 -8.07 -16.66
N TYR A 131 -1.21 -6.96 -15.94
CA TYR A 131 -0.30 -5.83 -16.03
C TYR A 131 1.14 -6.25 -15.70
N LEU A 132 1.34 -6.90 -14.55
CA LEU A 132 2.67 -7.37 -14.16
C LEU A 132 3.23 -8.41 -15.15
N ASN A 133 2.38 -9.27 -15.69
CA ASN A 133 2.76 -10.26 -16.69
C ASN A 133 3.25 -9.62 -18.01
N GLY A 134 2.71 -8.46 -18.37
CA GLY A 134 3.15 -7.68 -19.53
C GLY A 134 4.48 -6.95 -19.34
N LEU A 135 4.94 -6.79 -18.10
CA LEU A 135 6.17 -6.07 -17.76
C LEU A 135 7.39 -6.97 -17.56
N VAL A 136 7.20 -8.30 -17.44
CA VAL A 136 8.27 -9.23 -17.07
C VAL A 136 8.40 -10.33 -18.12
N ASP A 137 9.61 -10.58 -18.61
CA ASP A 137 9.88 -11.73 -19.47
C ASP A 137 9.71 -13.04 -18.66
N LEU A 138 8.83 -13.92 -19.16
CA LEU A 138 8.40 -15.14 -18.47
C LEU A 138 9.24 -16.36 -18.82
N SER A 139 10.15 -16.24 -19.79
CA SER A 139 10.82 -17.36 -20.44
C SER A 139 11.71 -18.20 -19.51
N GLU A 140 12.13 -17.68 -18.35
CA GLU A 140 13.01 -18.38 -17.39
C GLU A 140 12.47 -18.43 -15.93
N LYS A 141 11.16 -18.48 -15.71
CA LYS A 141 10.63 -18.28 -14.34
C LYS A 141 10.78 -19.46 -13.37
N SER A 142 11.15 -19.12 -12.14
CA SER A 142 10.90 -19.91 -10.93
C SER A 142 9.41 -20.29 -10.83
N PRO A 143 9.06 -21.56 -10.52
CA PRO A 143 7.67 -22.02 -10.36
C PRO A 143 6.83 -21.17 -9.39
N VAL A 144 7.47 -20.56 -8.40
CA VAL A 144 6.81 -19.70 -7.39
C VAL A 144 6.24 -18.44 -8.04
N LEU A 145 7.00 -17.77 -8.91
CA LEU A 145 6.58 -16.55 -9.58
C LEU A 145 5.47 -16.82 -10.61
N GLN A 146 5.53 -17.97 -11.28
CA GLN A 146 4.44 -18.41 -12.16
C GLN A 146 3.15 -18.66 -11.38
N SER A 147 3.23 -19.36 -10.25
CA SER A 147 2.07 -19.61 -9.39
C SER A 147 1.46 -18.32 -8.84
N LEU A 148 2.30 -17.34 -8.44
CA LEU A 148 1.85 -16.03 -7.97
C LEU A 148 1.09 -15.25 -9.06
N LEU A 149 1.61 -15.25 -10.30
CA LEU A 149 0.98 -14.55 -11.43
C LEU A 149 -0.28 -15.23 -11.92
N GLN A 150 -0.30 -16.56 -11.95
CA GLN A 150 -1.49 -17.32 -12.37
C GLN A 150 -2.58 -17.31 -11.30
N ASN A 151 -2.22 -16.99 -10.05
CA ASN A 151 -3.09 -17.01 -8.88
C ASN A 151 -3.82 -18.36 -8.76
N THR A 152 -3.09 -19.46 -9.01
CA THR A 152 -3.61 -20.82 -8.99
C THR A 152 -3.73 -21.38 -7.58
N GLN A 153 -2.97 -20.82 -6.63
CA GLN A 153 -3.05 -21.10 -5.20
C GLN A 153 -2.87 -19.81 -4.40
N PRO A 154 -3.53 -19.66 -3.23
CA PRO A 154 -3.25 -18.57 -2.31
C PRO A 154 -1.79 -18.67 -1.86
N LEU A 155 -0.95 -17.80 -2.40
CA LEU A 155 0.45 -17.71 -1.99
C LEU A 155 0.61 -16.51 -1.07
N LEU A 156 1.35 -16.74 0.01
CA LEU A 156 1.79 -15.73 0.95
C LEU A 156 3.24 -16.03 1.30
N PHE A 157 4.14 -15.11 1.02
CA PHE A 157 5.54 -15.23 1.41
C PHE A 157 6.08 -13.88 1.84
N GLU A 158 7.07 -13.91 2.74
CA GLU A 158 7.72 -12.73 3.27
C GLU A 158 9.21 -12.78 2.95
N GLN A 159 9.77 -11.67 2.49
CA GLN A 159 11.21 -11.52 2.29
C GLN A 159 11.72 -10.23 2.91
N MET A 160 12.97 -10.26 3.41
CA MET A 160 13.66 -9.04 3.84
C MET A 160 13.94 -8.15 2.63
N ILE A 161 13.81 -6.84 2.79
CA ILE A 161 14.16 -5.91 1.71
C ILE A 161 15.61 -5.42 1.85
N TYR A 162 16.27 -5.22 0.71
CA TYR A 162 17.59 -4.63 0.67
C TYR A 162 17.57 -3.17 1.14
N PRO A 163 18.62 -2.69 1.84
CA PRO A 163 18.70 -1.28 2.27
C PRO A 163 18.57 -0.26 1.13
N SER A 164 18.89 -0.62 -0.11
CA SER A 164 18.72 0.24 -1.27
C SER A 164 17.26 0.59 -1.57
N LEU A 165 16.30 -0.28 -1.20
CA LEU A 165 14.87 -0.03 -1.34
C LEU A 165 14.38 1.03 -0.35
N GLN A 166 15.07 1.22 0.78
CA GLN A 166 14.71 2.21 1.78
C GLN A 166 14.71 3.63 1.20
N LYS A 167 15.65 3.93 0.31
CA LYS A 167 15.70 5.25 -0.35
C LYS A 167 14.42 5.57 -1.12
N ILE A 168 13.82 4.57 -1.76
CA ILE A 168 12.58 4.74 -2.53
C ILE A 168 11.41 4.96 -1.58
N VAL A 169 11.38 4.22 -0.46
CA VAL A 169 10.40 4.46 0.62
C VAL A 169 10.51 5.88 1.15
N ASP A 170 11.73 6.34 1.43
CA ASP A 170 11.98 7.68 1.97
C ASP A 170 11.49 8.76 0.98
N GLU A 171 11.75 8.60 -0.32
CA GLU A 171 11.26 9.51 -1.36
C GLU A 171 9.72 9.52 -1.48
N ILE A 172 9.05 8.36 -1.32
CA ILE A 172 7.58 8.29 -1.25
C ILE A 172 7.06 9.04 -0.02
N MET A 173 7.68 8.81 1.14
CA MET A 173 7.25 9.40 2.40
C MET A 173 7.50 10.91 2.44
N GLU A 174 8.64 11.36 1.93
CA GLU A 174 8.96 12.78 1.76
C GLU A 174 7.90 13.46 0.91
N GLU A 175 7.54 12.87 -0.24
CA GLU A 175 6.52 13.45 -1.10
C GLU A 175 5.15 13.53 -0.41
N ILE A 176 4.71 12.48 0.29
CA ILE A 176 3.43 12.46 1.01
C ILE A 176 3.37 13.47 2.17
N ILE A 177 4.52 13.83 2.74
CA ILE A 177 4.61 14.76 3.88
C ILE A 177 4.79 16.20 3.42
N THR A 178 5.61 16.42 2.39
CA THR A 178 6.06 17.75 1.98
C THR A 178 5.34 18.28 0.75
N GLU A 179 4.65 17.42 -0.02
CA GLU A 179 3.96 17.77 -1.27
C GLU A 179 4.89 18.57 -2.20
N SER A 180 6.11 18.05 -2.37
CA SER A 180 7.22 18.76 -3.02
C SER A 180 7.18 18.71 -4.54
N VAL A 181 6.57 17.66 -5.10
CA VAL A 181 6.35 17.49 -6.53
C VAL A 181 5.12 18.29 -6.94
N ASP A 182 5.21 18.95 -8.09
CA ASP A 182 4.04 19.64 -8.68
C ASP A 182 2.86 18.67 -8.83
N GLU A 183 1.66 19.10 -8.44
CA GLU A 183 0.43 18.30 -8.45
C GLU A 183 0.18 17.61 -9.81
N THR A 184 0.60 18.25 -10.91
CA THR A 184 0.49 17.70 -12.27
C THR A 184 1.26 16.38 -12.44
N PHE A 185 2.38 16.22 -11.73
CA PHE A 185 3.30 15.09 -11.86
C PHE A 185 3.28 14.13 -10.67
N GLU A 186 2.62 14.48 -9.57
CA GLU A 186 2.59 13.70 -8.32
C GLU A 186 2.20 12.23 -8.55
N LEU A 187 1.06 11.98 -9.22
CA LEU A 187 0.59 10.62 -9.48
C LEU A 187 1.55 9.83 -10.37
N PHE A 188 2.21 10.50 -11.32
CA PHE A 188 3.18 9.87 -12.19
C PHE A 188 4.47 9.52 -11.43
N PHE A 189 4.96 10.45 -10.61
CA PHE A 189 6.12 10.25 -9.74
C PHE A 189 5.89 9.08 -8.77
N LEU A 190 4.79 9.10 -8.02
CA LEU A 190 4.48 8.05 -7.06
C LEU A 190 4.23 6.69 -7.73
N ARG A 191 3.68 6.67 -8.95
CA ARG A 191 3.57 5.43 -9.74
C ARG A 191 4.95 4.85 -10.05
N ILE A 192 5.88 5.67 -10.53
CA ILE A 192 7.26 5.23 -10.81
C ILE A 192 7.90 4.65 -9.56
N LYS A 193 7.73 5.30 -8.41
CA LYS A 193 8.30 4.82 -7.14
C LYS A 193 7.69 3.49 -6.69
N ALA A 194 6.38 3.33 -6.87
CA ALA A 194 5.69 2.08 -6.59
C ALA A 194 6.18 0.94 -7.51
N GLU A 195 6.30 1.20 -8.81
CA GLU A 195 6.83 0.24 -9.78
C GLU A 195 8.31 -0.09 -9.50
N GLU A 196 9.12 0.90 -9.14
CA GLU A 196 10.53 0.73 -8.79
C GLU A 196 10.70 -0.15 -7.54
N LEU A 197 9.86 0.03 -6.51
CA LEU A 197 9.82 -0.84 -5.33
C LEU A 197 9.55 -2.28 -5.73
N VAL A 198 8.52 -2.53 -6.55
CA VAL A 198 8.13 -3.89 -6.97
C VAL A 198 9.20 -4.54 -7.85
N CYS A 199 9.81 -3.80 -8.77
CA CYS A 199 10.79 -4.33 -9.72
C CYS A 199 12.16 -4.63 -9.10
N ARG A 200 12.47 -4.07 -7.92
CA ARG A 200 13.75 -4.29 -7.20
C ARG A 200 13.66 -5.35 -6.10
N LEU A 201 12.51 -6.05 -5.98
CA LEU A 201 12.31 -7.21 -5.11
C LEU A 201 12.97 -8.47 -5.66
#